data_AF-A0A0J6Y0U8-F1
#
_entry.id   AF-A0A0J6Y0U8-F1
#
_cell.length_a   1.000
_cell.length_b   1.000
_cell.length_c   1.000
_cell.angle_alpha   90.00
_cell.angle_beta   90.00
_cell.angle_gamma   90.00
#
_symmetry.space_group_name_H-M   'P 1'
#
loop_
_entity.id
_entity.type
_entity.pdbx_description
1 polymer ?
#
loop_
_entity_poly.entity_id
_entity_poly.type
_entity_poly.pdbx_seq_one_letter_code
_entity_poly.pdbx_strand_id
1 'polypeptide(L)'
;MEQTTPPEPNPSLVLDEEISKIRSEIQNLTKRRRVLSASLLSTNAVQSALGRQNASDSNPSLVPVVLDSQNHALSNHHRAVFSTTSFPFKDPSPHSRSQNLLGIRIDICTRGGRYSKPYYLLLERAHSDQTLLRVHRHTIPTFIPLNQLERKYLAVPDVDSELQQALKAKPGKQDLKRFVRQLRRELVAWHLRRDAIAWLREELGIDKVECVGDSQGSDSLAVKLGISSITPASLEARYLRFEWRDGRVGQIQLSSQGLVERAVVVSSEGRDMTTENLFLRGDRRIETAVQRLLDANMTG
;
A
#
# COMPACT_ATOMS: atom_id res chain seq x y z
N MET A 1 24.44 43.20 31.58
CA MET A 1 23.57 42.51 30.63
C MET A 1 24.45 42.07 29.48
N GLU A 2 25.02 40.87 29.56
CA GLU A 2 25.76 40.28 28.43
C GLU A 2 24.75 39.86 27.37
N GLN A 3 24.85 40.48 26.19
CA GLN A 3 24.14 40.05 25.00
C GLN A 3 24.81 38.78 24.48
N THR A 4 24.19 37.63 24.72
CA THR A 4 24.55 36.37 24.06
C THR A 4 24.07 36.44 22.61
N THR A 5 24.96 36.78 21.69
CA THR A 5 24.74 36.60 20.25
C THR A 5 24.57 35.11 19.94
N PRO A 6 23.61 34.73 19.08
CA PRO A 6 23.44 33.33 18.69
C PRO A 6 24.69 32.85 17.92
N PRO A 7 25.10 31.58 18.08
CA PRO A 7 26.27 31.04 17.40
C PRO A 7 26.06 31.06 15.88
N GLU A 8 27.03 31.57 15.13
CA GLU A 8 26.98 31.55 13.66
C GLU A 8 26.86 30.10 13.15
N PRO A 9 25.99 29.85 12.17
CA PRO A 9 25.82 28.51 11.61
C PRO A 9 27.12 28.03 10.96
N ASN A 10 27.56 26.82 11.32
CA ASN A 10 28.77 26.22 10.75
C ASN A 10 28.70 26.20 9.22
N PRO A 11 29.67 26.80 8.49
CA PRO A 11 29.61 26.93 7.04
C PRO A 11 29.58 25.58 6.32
N SER A 12 30.13 24.52 6.93
CA SER A 12 30.06 23.15 6.42
C SER A 12 28.64 22.59 6.38
N LEU A 13 27.82 22.86 7.40
CA LEU A 13 26.44 22.38 7.46
C LEU A 13 25.57 23.05 6.39
N VAL A 14 25.79 24.35 6.16
CA VAL A 14 25.11 25.11 5.10
C VAL A 14 25.45 24.53 3.72
N LEU A 15 26.73 24.21 3.48
CA LEU A 15 27.16 23.57 2.23
C LEU A 15 26.58 22.16 2.06
N ASP A 16 26.51 21.37 3.12
CA ASP A 16 25.91 20.03 3.07
C ASP A 16 24.40 20.08 2.77
N GLU A 17 23.68 21.05 3.35
CA GLU A 17 22.28 21.32 3.03
C GLU A 17 22.11 21.72 1.55
N GLU A 18 22.93 22.64 1.04
CA GLU A 18 22.91 23.04 -0.37
C GLU A 18 23.23 21.88 -1.31
N ILE A 19 24.25 21.08 -1.00
CA ILE A 19 24.62 19.88 -1.77
C ILE A 19 23.46 18.88 -1.75
N SER A 20 22.80 18.69 -0.60
CA SER A 20 21.64 17.80 -0.50
C SER A 20 20.47 18.30 -1.38
N LYS A 21 20.23 19.61 -1.40
CA LYS A 21 19.20 20.27 -2.21
C LYS A 21 19.49 20.11 -3.69
N ILE A 22 20.71 20.41 -4.14
CA ILE A 22 21.14 20.25 -5.54
C ILE A 22 21.03 18.79 -5.96
N ARG A 23 21.49 17.84 -5.14
CA ARG A 23 21.35 16.40 -5.43
C ARG A 23 19.89 15.99 -5.56
N SER A 24 19.02 16.50 -4.70
CA SER A 24 17.58 16.25 -4.77
C SER A 24 16.96 16.80 -6.06
N GLU A 25 17.39 17.98 -6.51
CA GLU A 25 16.95 18.61 -7.74
C GLU A 25 17.41 17.84 -8.98
N ILE A 26 18.68 17.43 -9.03
CA ILE A 26 19.21 16.57 -10.09
C ILE A 26 18.40 15.28 -10.17
N GLN A 27 18.11 14.66 -9.03
CA GLN A 27 17.26 13.46 -9.00
C GLN A 27 15.84 13.74 -9.50
N ASN A 28 15.26 14.89 -9.20
CA ASN A 28 13.93 15.27 -9.66
C ASN A 28 13.91 15.54 -11.17
N LEU A 29 14.88 16.27 -11.69
CA LEU A 29 15.01 16.56 -13.12
C LEU A 29 15.28 15.29 -13.94
N THR A 30 16.16 14.40 -13.45
CA THR A 30 16.42 13.12 -14.12
C THR A 30 15.20 12.20 -14.11
N LYS A 31 14.45 12.14 -12.99
CA LYS A 31 13.15 11.45 -12.94
C LYS A 31 12.17 12.04 -13.95
N ARG A 32 12.04 13.37 -14.00
CA ARG A 32 11.14 14.07 -14.93
C ARG A 32 11.51 13.79 -16.39
N ARG A 33 12.80 13.87 -16.75
CA ARG A 33 13.30 13.52 -18.08
C ARG A 33 12.95 12.09 -18.45
N ARG A 34 13.15 11.13 -17.53
CA ARG A 34 12.80 9.72 -17.75
C ARG A 34 11.30 9.54 -18.01
N VAL A 35 10.43 10.22 -17.26
CA VAL A 35 8.98 10.15 -17.46
C VAL A 35 8.57 10.75 -18.80
N LEU A 36 9.07 11.94 -19.14
CA LEU A 36 8.74 12.60 -20.41
C LEU A 36 9.24 11.81 -21.62
N SER A 37 10.49 11.31 -21.57
CA SER A 37 11.03 10.46 -22.64
C SER A 37 10.26 9.15 -22.80
N ALA A 38 9.91 8.47 -21.71
CA ALA A 38 9.06 7.29 -21.76
C ALA A 38 7.67 7.62 -22.34
N SER A 39 7.06 8.74 -21.95
CA SER A 39 5.78 9.20 -22.47
C SER A 39 5.83 9.47 -23.98
N LEU A 40 6.87 10.16 -24.46
CA LEU A 40 7.08 10.43 -25.87
C LEU A 40 7.28 9.14 -26.67
N LEU A 41 8.13 8.23 -26.19
CA LEU A 41 8.35 6.93 -26.83
C LEU A 41 7.10 6.05 -26.82
N SER A 42 6.24 6.16 -25.81
CA SER A 42 4.97 5.43 -25.75
C SER A 42 3.87 6.04 -26.63
N THR A 43 4.09 7.24 -27.20
CA THR A 43 3.08 7.91 -28.01
C THR A 43 2.87 7.19 -29.35
N ASN A 44 1.61 6.98 -29.73
CA ASN A 44 1.23 6.25 -30.94
C ASN A 44 1.85 6.81 -32.23
N ALA A 45 2.04 8.12 -32.33
CA ALA A 45 2.68 8.76 -33.50
C ALA A 45 4.16 8.38 -33.63
N VAL A 46 4.88 8.30 -32.51
CA VAL A 46 6.30 7.92 -32.48
C VAL A 46 6.45 6.43 -32.75
N GLN A 47 5.59 5.60 -32.13
CA GLN A 47 5.56 4.15 -32.37
C GLN A 47 5.20 3.80 -33.82
N SER A 48 4.25 4.51 -34.43
CA SER A 48 3.87 4.26 -35.83
C SER A 48 4.94 4.75 -36.80
N ALA A 49 5.63 5.86 -36.52
CA ALA A 49 6.78 6.32 -37.29
C ALA A 49 7.96 5.33 -37.20
N LEU A 50 8.29 4.86 -35.99
CA LEU A 50 9.31 3.82 -35.76
C LEU A 50 8.96 2.51 -36.49
N GLY A 51 7.69 2.09 -36.43
CA GLY A 51 7.21 0.91 -37.14
C GLY A 51 7.35 1.02 -38.66
N ARG A 52 7.13 2.21 -39.24
CA ARG A 52 7.30 2.48 -40.67
C ARG A 52 8.76 2.55 -41.10
N GLN A 53 9.63 3.16 -40.30
CA GLN A 53 11.08 3.21 -40.59
C GLN A 53 11.72 1.82 -40.56
N ASN A 54 11.30 0.95 -39.63
CA ASN A 54 11.79 -0.43 -39.56
C ASN A 54 11.48 -1.25 -40.83
N ALA A 55 10.46 -0.88 -41.60
CA ALA A 55 10.13 -1.54 -42.88
C ALA A 55 10.97 -1.04 -44.07
N SER A 56 11.66 0.10 -43.92
CA SER A 56 12.37 0.80 -45.00
C SER A 56 13.89 0.74 -44.86
N ASP A 57 14.44 0.91 -43.65
CA ASP A 57 15.89 0.94 -43.40
C ASP A 57 16.19 0.17 -42.11
N SER A 58 16.55 -1.11 -42.23
CA SER A 58 16.78 -1.98 -41.09
C SER A 58 18.13 -1.68 -40.44
N ASN A 59 18.16 -0.80 -39.43
CA ASN A 59 19.23 -0.83 -38.42
C ASN A 59 19.00 -2.08 -37.54
N PRO A 60 19.79 -3.17 -37.69
CA PRO A 60 19.51 -4.44 -37.02
C PRO A 60 19.60 -4.35 -35.49
N SER A 61 20.24 -3.30 -34.97
CA SER A 61 20.37 -3.02 -33.54
C SER A 61 19.12 -2.39 -32.90
N LEU A 62 18.27 -1.71 -33.68
CA LEU A 62 17.09 -1.00 -33.14
C LEU A 62 15.85 -1.90 -33.06
N VAL A 63 15.77 -2.91 -33.92
CA VAL A 63 14.63 -3.83 -33.99
C VAL A 63 14.39 -4.56 -32.65
N PRO A 64 15.41 -5.14 -31.97
CA PRO A 64 15.21 -5.78 -30.67
C PRO A 64 14.74 -4.78 -29.61
N VAL A 65 15.28 -3.57 -29.60
CA VAL A 65 14.92 -2.53 -28.60
C VAL A 65 13.46 -2.12 -28.73
N VAL A 66 12.95 -1.97 -29.95
CA VAL A 66 11.54 -1.63 -30.20
C VAL A 66 10.63 -2.79 -29.81
N LEU A 67 11.01 -4.03 -30.17
CA LEU A 67 10.23 -5.22 -29.83
C LEU A 67 10.18 -5.43 -28.31
N ASP A 68 11.31 -5.30 -27.63
CA ASP A 68 11.38 -5.37 -26.16
C ASP A 68 10.55 -4.28 -25.51
N SER A 69 10.60 -3.05 -26.03
CA SER A 69 9.76 -1.94 -25.56
C SER A 69 8.26 -2.26 -25.69
N GLN A 70 7.82 -2.84 -26.80
CA GLN A 70 6.45 -3.27 -27.01
C GLN A 70 6.04 -4.41 -26.06
N ASN A 71 6.90 -5.42 -25.90
CA ASN A 71 6.69 -6.53 -24.97
C ASN A 71 6.60 -6.04 -23.51
N HIS A 72 7.46 -5.08 -23.13
CA HIS A 72 7.41 -4.42 -21.84
C HIS A 72 6.12 -3.61 -21.66
N ALA A 73 5.66 -2.89 -22.68
CA ALA A 73 4.41 -2.15 -22.64
C ALA A 73 3.20 -3.08 -22.43
N LEU A 74 3.14 -4.20 -23.17
CA LEU A 74 2.08 -5.21 -23.02
C LEU A 74 2.11 -5.85 -21.63
N SER A 75 3.29 -6.23 -21.13
CA SER A 75 3.46 -6.79 -19.79
C SER A 75 3.04 -5.80 -18.69
N ASN A 76 3.44 -4.53 -18.82
CA ASN A 76 3.03 -3.47 -17.90
C ASN A 76 1.52 -3.21 -17.95
N HIS A 77 0.90 -3.26 -19.13
CA HIS A 77 -0.54 -3.13 -19.27
C HIS A 77 -1.29 -4.27 -18.58
N HIS A 78 -0.87 -5.52 -18.80
CA HIS A 78 -1.44 -6.68 -18.12
C HIS A 78 -1.32 -6.56 -16.59
N ARG A 79 -0.18 -6.07 -16.11
CA ARG A 79 0.06 -5.84 -14.68
C ARG A 79 -0.79 -4.71 -14.10
N ALA A 80 -1.00 -3.63 -14.85
CA ALA A 80 -1.85 -2.52 -14.43
C ALA A 80 -3.34 -2.92 -14.38
N VAL A 81 -3.83 -3.64 -15.40
CA VAL A 81 -5.24 -4.03 -15.51
C VAL A 81 -5.60 -5.10 -14.48
N PHE A 82 -4.80 -6.18 -14.41
CA PHE A 82 -5.15 -7.30 -13.54
C PHE A 82 -4.64 -7.11 -12.11
N SER A 83 -3.63 -6.29 -11.86
CA SER A 83 -2.94 -6.08 -10.56
C SER A 83 -2.31 -7.35 -9.98
N THR A 84 -2.74 -8.55 -10.39
CA THR A 84 -2.19 -9.83 -9.98
C THR A 84 -1.79 -10.64 -11.19
N THR A 85 -0.51 -10.99 -11.28
CA THR A 85 0.05 -11.67 -12.44
C THR A 85 0.98 -12.80 -12.01
N SER A 86 0.92 -13.93 -12.69
CA SER A 86 1.86 -15.04 -12.50
C SER A 86 3.06 -14.92 -13.43
N PHE A 87 4.22 -15.39 -12.99
CA PHE A 87 5.43 -15.49 -13.79
C PHE A 87 6.22 -16.75 -13.41
N PRO A 88 6.91 -17.39 -14.36
CA PRO A 88 7.81 -18.49 -14.03
C PRO A 88 9.05 -17.95 -13.31
N PHE A 89 9.50 -18.64 -12.27
CA PHE A 89 10.72 -18.28 -11.54
C PHE A 89 11.58 -19.52 -11.32
N LYS A 90 12.88 -19.44 -11.63
CA LYS A 90 13.82 -20.53 -11.37
C LYS A 90 14.62 -20.21 -10.11
N ASP A 91 14.54 -21.08 -9.10
CA ASP A 91 15.34 -20.95 -7.89
C ASP A 91 16.83 -21.15 -8.26
N PRO A 92 17.70 -20.17 -8.01
CA PRO A 92 19.13 -20.28 -8.33
C PRO A 92 19.87 -21.22 -7.39
N SER A 93 19.26 -21.63 -6.26
CA SER A 93 19.93 -22.48 -5.28
C SER A 93 20.06 -23.93 -5.77
N PRO A 94 21.28 -24.51 -5.75
CA PRO A 94 21.51 -25.88 -6.21
C PRO A 94 20.88 -26.94 -5.30
N HIS A 95 20.51 -26.56 -4.07
CA HIS A 95 19.88 -27.43 -3.07
C HIS A 95 18.34 -27.33 -3.06
N SER A 96 17.75 -26.57 -3.98
CA SER A 96 16.28 -26.46 -4.06
C SER A 96 15.66 -27.78 -4.50
N ARG A 97 14.61 -28.22 -3.77
CA ARG A 97 13.85 -29.44 -4.10
C ARG A 97 13.13 -29.33 -5.44
N SER A 98 12.61 -28.14 -5.74
CA SER A 98 12.02 -27.78 -7.03
C SER A 98 12.70 -26.54 -7.58
N GLN A 99 13.42 -26.68 -8.68
CA GLN A 99 14.05 -25.53 -9.35
C GLN A 99 13.02 -24.59 -9.97
N ASN A 100 11.90 -25.13 -10.48
CA ASN A 100 10.87 -24.34 -11.14
C ASN A 100 9.76 -23.97 -10.14
N LEU A 101 9.74 -22.70 -9.77
CA LEU A 101 8.73 -22.10 -8.90
C LEU A 101 7.72 -21.29 -9.72
N LEU A 102 6.48 -21.27 -9.26
CA LEU A 102 5.46 -20.36 -9.78
C LEU A 102 5.48 -19.08 -8.97
N GLY A 103 5.93 -17.99 -9.58
CA GLY A 103 5.89 -16.66 -9.00
C GLY A 103 4.53 -16.00 -9.21
N ILE A 104 4.05 -15.31 -8.18
CA ILE A 104 2.85 -14.46 -8.23
C ILE A 104 3.25 -13.08 -7.75
N ARG A 105 2.92 -12.09 -8.56
CA ARG A 105 3.12 -10.67 -8.27
C ARG A 105 1.78 -10.02 -8.00
N ILE A 106 1.69 -9.27 -6.90
CA ILE A 106 0.53 -8.48 -6.52
C ILE A 106 0.97 -7.00 -6.46
N ASP A 107 0.54 -6.23 -7.44
CA ASP A 107 0.71 -4.79 -7.54
C ASP A 107 -0.54 -4.10 -6.97
N ILE A 108 -0.37 -3.09 -6.12
CA ILE A 108 -1.49 -2.37 -5.49
C ILE A 108 -1.37 -0.89 -5.82
N CYS A 109 -2.41 -0.34 -6.43
CA CYS A 109 -2.51 1.09 -6.71
C CYS A 109 -2.97 1.83 -5.45
N THR A 110 -2.23 2.84 -5.04
CA THR A 110 -2.60 3.72 -3.92
C THR A 110 -3.47 4.87 -4.43
N ARG A 111 -4.12 5.60 -3.51
CA ARG A 111 -4.97 6.76 -3.83
C ARG A 111 -4.34 7.77 -4.81
N GLY A 112 -3.02 7.96 -4.75
CA GLY A 112 -2.29 8.89 -5.62
C GLY A 112 -2.06 8.40 -7.06
N GLY A 113 -2.71 7.33 -7.50
CA GLY A 113 -2.54 6.76 -8.85
C GLY A 113 -1.18 6.09 -9.08
N ARG A 114 -0.42 5.85 -8.00
CA ARG A 114 0.90 5.20 -8.06
C ARG A 114 0.79 3.78 -7.55
N TYR A 115 1.60 2.89 -8.10
CA TYR A 115 1.70 1.53 -7.58
C TYR A 115 2.67 1.49 -6.40
N SER A 116 2.24 0.86 -5.31
CA SER A 116 3.09 0.52 -4.18
C SER A 116 4.12 -0.55 -4.58
N LYS A 117 5.08 -0.83 -3.68
CA LYS A 117 6.04 -1.91 -3.91
C LYS A 117 5.30 -3.23 -4.12
N PRO A 118 5.63 -4.00 -5.17
CA PRO A 118 4.98 -5.27 -5.45
C PRO A 118 5.18 -6.26 -4.31
N TYR A 119 4.14 -7.04 -4.03
CA TYR A 119 4.25 -8.23 -3.20
C TYR A 119 4.51 -9.44 -4.09
N TYR A 120 5.47 -10.26 -3.69
CA TYR A 120 5.82 -11.49 -4.38
C TYR A 120 5.48 -12.67 -3.50
N LEU A 121 4.97 -13.71 -4.15
CA LEU A 121 4.70 -15.01 -3.56
C LEU A 121 5.25 -16.06 -4.52
N LEU A 122 6.13 -16.92 -4.02
CA LEU A 122 6.74 -18.00 -4.76
C LEU A 122 6.13 -19.31 -4.27
N LEU A 123 5.58 -20.08 -5.21
CA LEU A 123 4.96 -21.37 -4.95
C LEU A 123 5.85 -22.49 -5.48
N GLU A 124 6.04 -23.51 -4.67
CA GLU A 124 6.66 -24.78 -5.07
C GLU A 124 5.57 -25.82 -5.36
N ARG A 125 5.90 -26.80 -6.22
CA ARG A 125 5.04 -27.95 -6.48
C ARG A 125 5.36 -29.05 -5.45
N ALA A 126 4.34 -29.66 -4.86
CA ALA A 126 4.53 -30.73 -3.89
C ALA A 126 5.06 -32.01 -4.56
N HIS A 127 5.74 -32.85 -3.77
CA HIS A 127 6.58 -33.96 -4.27
C HIS A 127 5.79 -35.13 -4.88
N SER A 128 4.55 -35.37 -4.43
CA SER A 128 3.71 -36.48 -4.89
C SER A 128 2.89 -36.13 -6.13
N ASP A 129 2.35 -34.91 -6.18
CA ASP A 129 1.47 -34.44 -7.25
C ASP A 129 2.01 -33.13 -7.83
N GLN A 130 2.34 -33.13 -9.14
CA GLN A 130 2.77 -31.93 -9.87
C GLN A 130 1.72 -30.81 -9.88
N THR A 131 0.50 -31.09 -9.43
CA THR A 131 -0.65 -30.18 -9.41
C THR A 131 -0.81 -29.46 -8.08
N LEU A 132 -0.28 -30.01 -6.98
CA LEU A 132 -0.41 -29.43 -5.64
C LEU A 132 0.66 -28.35 -5.44
N LEU A 133 0.24 -27.20 -4.94
CA LEU A 133 1.09 -26.03 -4.73
C LEU A 133 1.22 -25.71 -3.23
N ARG A 134 2.43 -25.32 -2.82
CA ARG A 134 2.77 -24.89 -1.46
C ARG A 134 3.49 -23.55 -1.50
N VAL A 135 3.31 -22.71 -0.47
CA VAL A 135 4.05 -21.45 -0.36
C VAL A 135 5.51 -21.73 0.02
N HIS A 136 6.45 -21.35 -0.85
CA HIS A 136 7.88 -21.44 -0.59
C HIS A 136 8.43 -20.17 0.08
N ARG A 137 8.21 -19.00 -0.54
CA ARG A 137 8.67 -17.70 -0.01
C ARG A 137 7.70 -16.58 -0.36
N HIS A 138 7.66 -15.52 0.45
CA HIS A 138 6.83 -14.35 0.18
C HIS A 138 7.42 -13.05 0.74
N THR A 139 6.96 -11.91 0.21
CA THR A 139 7.25 -10.56 0.74
C THR A 139 6.05 -9.93 1.46
N ILE A 140 5.02 -10.74 1.74
CA ILE A 140 3.77 -10.30 2.40
C ILE A 140 4.05 -9.97 3.87
N PRO A 141 3.50 -8.86 4.41
CA PRO A 141 3.65 -8.51 5.82
C PRO A 141 3.13 -9.59 6.78
N THR A 142 3.81 -9.76 7.91
CA THR A 142 3.56 -10.84 8.89
C THR A 142 2.20 -10.79 9.56
N PHE A 143 1.59 -9.60 9.67
CA PHE A 143 0.24 -9.44 10.24
C PHE A 143 -0.88 -9.95 9.31
N ILE A 144 -0.58 -10.24 8.04
CA ILE A 144 -1.54 -10.87 7.12
C ILE A 144 -1.45 -12.38 7.34
N PRO A 145 -2.58 -13.06 7.66
CA PRO A 145 -2.58 -14.45 8.09
C PRO A 145 -2.41 -15.44 6.92
N LEU A 146 -1.23 -15.44 6.29
CA LEU A 146 -0.92 -16.26 5.13
C LEU A 146 -1.08 -17.76 5.41
N ASN A 147 -0.59 -18.22 6.57
CA ASN A 147 -0.68 -19.62 6.99
C ASN A 147 -2.14 -20.10 7.11
N GLN A 148 -3.05 -19.23 7.55
CA GLN A 148 -4.47 -19.57 7.64
C GLN A 148 -5.11 -19.65 6.25
N LEU A 149 -4.72 -18.75 5.34
CA LEU A 149 -5.16 -18.78 3.94
C LEU A 149 -4.62 -20.00 3.20
N GLU A 150 -3.37 -20.37 3.43
CA GLU A 150 -2.73 -21.55 2.85
C GLU A 150 -3.45 -22.81 3.31
N ARG A 151 -3.66 -23.01 4.62
CA ARG A 151 -4.41 -24.16 5.16
C ARG A 151 -5.85 -24.24 4.64
N LYS A 152 -6.47 -23.10 4.34
CA LYS A 152 -7.87 -23.05 3.87
C LYS A 152 -8.02 -23.33 2.37
N TYR A 153 -7.08 -22.88 1.54
CA TYR A 153 -7.22 -22.89 0.07
C TYR A 153 -6.18 -23.75 -0.65
N LEU A 154 -5.02 -23.97 -0.03
CA LEU A 154 -3.89 -24.77 -0.51
C LEU A 154 -3.60 -25.94 0.44
N ALA A 155 -4.64 -26.49 1.09
CA ALA A 155 -4.47 -27.67 1.94
C ALA A 155 -3.78 -28.78 1.14
N VAL A 156 -2.55 -29.12 1.52
CA VAL A 156 -1.84 -30.29 1.04
C VAL A 156 -2.15 -31.41 2.04
N PRO A 157 -2.61 -32.59 1.60
CA PRO A 157 -2.68 -33.74 2.49
C PRO A 157 -1.25 -34.05 2.95
N ASP A 158 -0.99 -33.83 4.23
CA ASP A 158 0.31 -34.15 4.82
C ASP A 158 0.37 -35.67 4.99
N VAL A 159 1.32 -36.31 4.31
CA VAL A 159 1.51 -37.77 4.28
C VAL A 159 1.74 -38.36 5.68
N ASP A 160 2.17 -37.54 6.65
CA ASP A 160 2.40 -37.97 8.04
C ASP A 160 1.12 -37.98 8.91
N SER A 161 0.03 -37.38 8.46
CA SER A 161 -1.26 -37.30 9.20
C SER A 161 -2.29 -38.36 8.77
N GLU A 162 -1.88 -39.36 7.99
CA GLU A 162 -2.76 -40.44 7.52
C GLU A 162 -3.31 -41.33 8.67
N LEU A 163 -2.72 -41.28 9.87
CA LEU A 163 -3.15 -42.07 11.02
C LEU A 163 -4.25 -41.46 11.90
N GLN A 164 -4.63 -40.18 11.76
CA GLN A 164 -5.58 -39.54 12.69
C GLN A 164 -6.76 -38.76 12.09
N GLN A 165 -6.83 -38.51 10.76
CA GLN A 165 -7.91 -37.68 10.18
C GLN A 165 -8.70 -38.30 9.02
N ALA A 166 -8.65 -39.63 8.87
CA ALA A 166 -9.38 -40.36 7.84
C ALA A 166 -10.93 -40.34 7.95
N LEU A 167 -11.55 -39.50 8.81
CA LEU A 167 -13.00 -39.52 9.01
C LEU A 167 -13.80 -38.29 8.57
N LYS A 168 -13.23 -37.10 8.30
CA LYS A 168 -14.08 -35.92 7.98
C LYS A 168 -13.46 -34.85 7.07
N ALA A 169 -12.87 -35.17 5.93
CA ALA A 169 -12.79 -34.21 4.81
C ALA A 169 -12.48 -34.94 3.49
N LYS A 170 -13.36 -34.80 2.49
CA LYS A 170 -12.94 -35.04 1.10
C LYS A 170 -11.77 -34.09 0.82
N PRO A 171 -10.66 -34.52 0.19
CA PRO A 171 -9.59 -33.60 -0.16
C PRO A 171 -10.17 -32.55 -1.10
N GLY A 172 -10.37 -31.34 -0.57
CA GLY A 172 -10.90 -30.24 -1.34
C GLY A 172 -9.92 -29.92 -2.45
N LYS A 173 -10.41 -29.84 -3.70
CA LYS A 173 -9.60 -29.39 -4.83
C LYS A 173 -8.93 -28.07 -4.48
N GLN A 174 -7.59 -28.01 -4.55
CA GLN A 174 -6.86 -26.78 -4.30
C GLN A 174 -7.36 -25.65 -5.22
N ASP A 175 -7.55 -24.46 -4.65
CA ASP A 175 -8.03 -23.29 -5.40
C ASP A 175 -7.06 -22.12 -5.22
N LEU A 176 -6.04 -22.12 -6.08
CA LEU A 176 -5.05 -21.05 -6.15
C LEU A 176 -5.72 -19.70 -6.46
N LYS A 177 -6.74 -19.68 -7.33
CA LYS A 177 -7.38 -18.42 -7.73
C LYS A 177 -8.06 -17.78 -6.53
N ARG A 178 -8.75 -18.57 -5.70
CA ARG A 178 -9.42 -18.09 -4.50
C ARG A 178 -8.44 -17.71 -3.39
N PHE A 179 -7.36 -18.47 -3.23
CA PHE A 179 -6.25 -18.11 -2.33
C PHE A 179 -5.70 -16.73 -2.66
N VAL A 180 -5.27 -16.52 -3.92
CA VAL A 180 -4.68 -15.28 -4.39
C VAL A 180 -5.68 -14.12 -4.32
N ARG A 181 -6.95 -14.37 -4.66
CA ARG A 181 -8.02 -13.36 -4.55
C ARG A 181 -8.21 -12.90 -3.11
N GLN A 182 -8.24 -13.83 -2.15
CA GLN A 182 -8.40 -13.48 -0.75
C GLN A 182 -7.16 -12.75 -0.22
N LEU A 183 -5.96 -13.23 -0.56
CA LEU A 183 -4.72 -12.55 -0.17
C LEU A 183 -4.65 -11.12 -0.70
N ARG A 184 -4.99 -10.92 -1.98
CA ARG A 184 -5.08 -9.57 -2.56
C ARG A 184 -6.10 -8.72 -1.81
N ARG A 185 -7.26 -9.28 -1.48
CA ARG A 185 -8.30 -8.56 -0.73
C ARG A 185 -7.77 -8.07 0.61
N GLU A 186 -7.05 -8.89 1.37
CA GLU A 186 -6.45 -8.49 2.65
C GLU A 186 -5.41 -7.37 2.46
N LEU A 187 -4.53 -7.50 1.46
CA LEU A 187 -3.53 -6.47 1.16
C LEU A 187 -4.17 -5.14 0.73
N VAL A 188 -5.18 -5.19 -0.14
CA VAL A 188 -5.92 -4.00 -0.59
C VAL A 188 -6.65 -3.36 0.58
N ALA A 189 -7.32 -4.15 1.43
CA ALA A 189 -8.00 -3.65 2.62
C ALA A 189 -7.03 -2.95 3.59
N TRP A 190 -5.80 -3.46 3.71
CA TRP A 190 -4.76 -2.79 4.50
C TRP A 190 -4.32 -1.45 3.88
N HIS A 191 -4.06 -1.39 2.57
CA HIS A 191 -3.71 -0.13 1.91
C HIS A 191 -4.85 0.89 1.97
N LEU A 192 -6.10 0.47 1.77
CA LEU A 192 -7.27 1.35 1.90
C LEU A 192 -7.39 1.94 3.32
N ARG A 193 -7.13 1.15 4.37
CA ARG A 193 -7.11 1.66 5.76
C ARG A 193 -6.02 2.70 5.96
N ARG A 194 -4.81 2.46 5.43
CA ARG A 194 -3.71 3.44 5.50
C ARG A 194 -4.04 4.72 4.73
N ASP A 195 -4.61 4.58 3.54
CA ASP A 195 -5.03 5.71 2.71
C ASP A 195 -6.15 6.50 3.39
N ALA A 196 -7.10 5.85 4.05
CA ALA A 196 -8.15 6.51 4.82
C ALA A 196 -7.60 7.31 6.01
N ILE A 197 -6.60 6.79 6.72
CA ILE A 197 -5.92 7.52 7.80
C ILE A 197 -5.18 8.75 7.25
N ALA A 198 -4.46 8.59 6.14
CA ALA A 198 -3.78 9.69 5.49
C ALA A 198 -4.78 10.76 5.02
N TRP A 199 -5.91 10.34 4.44
CA TRP A 199 -6.98 11.24 4.04
C TRP A 199 -7.58 11.99 5.23
N LEU A 200 -7.82 11.32 6.37
CA LEU A 200 -8.30 11.99 7.59
C LEU A 200 -7.32 13.05 8.11
N ARG A 201 -6.02 12.77 8.05
CA ARG A 201 -4.99 13.72 8.47
C ARG A 201 -4.91 14.93 7.54
N GLU A 202 -5.04 14.70 6.24
CA GLU A 202 -5.12 15.75 5.21
C GLU A 202 -6.36 16.63 5.44
N GLU A 203 -7.53 16.03 5.62
CA GLU A 203 -8.80 16.74 5.82
C GLU A 203 -8.81 17.58 7.09
N LEU A 204 -8.25 17.05 8.18
CA LEU A 204 -8.09 17.78 9.43
C LEU A 204 -6.96 18.82 9.38
N GLY A 205 -6.10 18.78 8.37
CA GLY A 205 -4.96 19.67 8.23
C GLY A 205 -3.82 19.40 9.22
N ILE A 206 -3.76 18.20 9.80
CA ILE A 206 -2.72 17.80 10.77
C ILE A 206 -1.35 17.70 10.09
N ASP A 207 -1.31 17.25 8.83
CA ASP A 207 -0.07 17.07 8.07
C ASP A 207 0.50 18.37 7.46
N LYS A 208 -0.20 19.51 7.58
CA LYS A 208 0.26 20.81 7.03
C LYS A 208 1.28 21.55 7.92
N VAL A 209 1.68 20.99 9.05
CA VAL A 209 2.50 21.70 10.05
C VAL A 209 3.99 21.78 9.69
N GLU A 210 4.51 21.01 8.72
CA GLU A 210 5.95 20.94 8.47
C GLU A 210 6.48 21.65 7.21
N CYS A 211 5.65 22.39 6.46
CA CYS A 211 6.14 23.07 5.25
C CYS A 211 5.64 24.51 5.16
N VAL A 212 6.59 25.43 5.37
CA VAL A 212 6.56 26.87 5.10
C VAL A 212 5.86 27.71 6.17
N GLY A 213 6.69 28.37 6.99
CA GLY A 213 6.27 29.57 7.71
C GLY A 213 5.94 30.66 6.70
N ASP A 214 4.65 30.95 6.54
CA ASP A 214 4.14 32.30 6.66
C ASP A 214 2.60 32.30 6.62
N SER A 215 2.01 32.87 7.67
CA SER A 215 0.84 33.73 7.64
C SER A 215 -0.41 33.31 6.84
N GLN A 216 -1.40 32.72 7.53
CA GLN A 216 -2.75 33.29 7.73
C GLN A 216 -3.68 32.23 8.36
N GLY A 217 -4.45 32.64 9.37
CA GLY A 217 -5.34 31.79 10.15
C GLY A 217 -6.42 31.08 9.33
N SER A 218 -6.07 29.94 8.75
CA SER A 218 -7.04 28.96 8.32
C SER A 218 -7.48 28.19 9.55
N ASP A 219 -8.74 28.40 9.87
CA ASP A 219 -9.59 27.73 10.85
C ASP A 219 -9.57 26.20 10.63
N SER A 220 -8.43 25.57 10.92
CA SER A 220 -8.18 24.15 10.65
C SER A 220 -9.27 23.32 11.32
N LEU A 221 -9.86 22.37 10.59
CA LEU A 221 -10.94 21.52 11.11
C LEU A 221 -10.49 20.77 12.38
N ALA A 222 -9.19 20.48 12.53
CA ALA A 222 -8.62 19.96 13.76
C ALA A 222 -8.82 20.90 14.96
N VAL A 223 -8.68 22.21 14.77
CA VAL A 223 -8.92 23.22 15.82
C VAL A 223 -10.40 23.27 16.18
N LYS A 224 -11.30 23.28 15.18
CA LYS A 224 -12.76 23.31 15.40
C LYS A 224 -13.31 22.08 16.12
N LEU A 225 -12.74 20.91 15.81
CA LEU A 225 -13.12 19.64 16.41
C LEU A 225 -12.32 19.33 17.68
N GLY A 226 -11.34 20.18 18.02
CA GLY A 226 -10.44 19.95 19.15
C GLY A 226 -9.54 18.72 18.99
N ILE A 227 -9.32 18.19 17.79
CA ILE A 227 -8.49 17.00 17.55
C ILE A 227 -7.02 17.43 17.50
N SER A 228 -6.17 16.82 18.32
CA SER A 228 -4.73 17.07 18.37
C SER A 228 -3.94 16.12 17.47
N SER A 229 -4.26 14.82 17.48
CA SER A 229 -3.53 13.82 16.70
C SER A 229 -4.40 12.65 16.27
N ILE A 230 -4.06 12.05 15.12
CA ILE A 230 -4.60 10.78 14.67
C ILE A 230 -3.44 9.84 14.36
N THR A 231 -3.36 8.73 15.06
CA THR A 231 -2.29 7.74 14.90
C THR A 231 -2.83 6.32 14.70
N PRO A 232 -2.23 5.52 13.80
CA PRO A 232 -2.52 4.10 13.76
C PRO A 232 -1.96 3.43 15.02
N ALA A 233 -2.79 2.70 15.76
CA ALA A 233 -2.34 2.00 16.96
C ALA A 233 -1.56 0.71 16.64
N SER A 234 -1.60 0.23 15.41
CA SER A 234 -0.88 -0.97 14.95
C SER A 234 -0.50 -0.85 13.48
N LEU A 235 0.50 -1.64 13.06
CA LEU A 235 0.94 -1.75 11.65
C LEU A 235 -0.18 -2.20 10.71
N GLU A 236 -1.15 -2.94 11.22
CA GLU A 236 -2.33 -3.37 10.46
C GLU A 236 -3.28 -2.20 10.15
N ALA A 237 -3.13 -1.05 10.83
CA ALA A 237 -4.04 0.10 10.71
C ALA A 237 -5.52 -0.26 10.98
N ARG A 238 -5.78 -1.34 11.74
CA ARG A 238 -7.14 -1.73 12.15
C ARG A 238 -7.70 -0.87 13.25
N TYR A 239 -6.84 -0.39 14.13
CA TYR A 239 -7.19 0.47 15.25
C TYR A 239 -6.58 1.84 15.02
N LEU A 240 -7.41 2.88 15.05
CA LEU A 240 -7.01 4.28 15.00
C LEU A 240 -7.16 4.85 16.40
N ARG A 241 -6.15 5.60 16.83
CA ARG A 241 -6.17 6.39 18.04
C ARG A 241 -6.36 7.85 17.65
N PHE A 242 -7.39 8.46 18.23
CA PHE A 242 -7.69 9.88 18.17
C PHE A 242 -7.36 10.49 19.51
N GLU A 243 -6.69 11.62 19.50
CA GLU A 243 -6.42 12.41 20.68
C GLU A 243 -7.03 13.79 20.48
N TRP A 244 -7.73 14.28 21.50
CA TRP A 244 -8.30 15.61 21.54
C TRP A 244 -7.50 16.51 22.47
N ARG A 245 -7.61 17.82 22.27
CA ARG A 245 -6.96 18.87 23.06
C ARG A 245 -7.52 18.96 24.48
N ASP A 246 -8.76 18.54 24.69
CA ASP A 246 -9.40 18.46 26.00
C ASP A 246 -8.97 17.23 26.80
N GLY A 247 -8.10 16.38 26.25
CA GLY A 247 -7.60 15.17 26.89
C GLY A 247 -8.44 13.92 26.60
N ARG A 248 -9.51 14.00 25.79
CA ARG A 248 -10.22 12.80 25.35
C ARG A 248 -9.31 11.95 24.47
N VAL A 249 -9.42 10.63 24.62
CA VAL A 249 -8.73 9.65 23.77
C VAL A 249 -9.76 8.67 23.23
N GLY A 250 -9.72 8.48 21.91
CA GLY A 250 -10.66 7.63 21.19
C GLY A 250 -9.93 6.52 20.46
N GLN A 251 -10.41 5.29 20.59
CA GLN A 251 -9.96 4.16 19.81
C GLN A 251 -11.08 3.67 18.89
N ILE A 252 -10.81 3.71 17.59
CA ILE A 252 -11.75 3.31 16.56
C ILE A 252 -11.22 2.06 15.85
N GLN A 253 -12.05 1.03 15.74
CA GLN A 253 -11.77 -0.19 14.99
C GLN A 253 -12.39 -0.09 13.59
N LEU A 254 -11.55 -0.24 12.56
CA LEU A 254 -11.96 -0.31 11.16
C LEU A 254 -12.11 -1.75 10.68
N SER A 255 -13.09 -1.95 9.81
CA SER A 255 -13.28 -3.16 9.03
C SER A 255 -12.35 -3.19 7.82
N SER A 256 -12.28 -4.36 7.18
CA SER A 256 -11.61 -4.53 5.88
C SER A 256 -12.20 -3.68 4.74
N GLN A 257 -13.39 -3.10 4.93
CA GLN A 257 -14.06 -2.22 3.97
C GLN A 257 -13.94 -0.73 4.32
N GLY A 258 -13.20 -0.38 5.38
CA GLY A 258 -13.10 1.02 5.84
C GLY A 258 -14.32 1.51 6.62
N LEU A 259 -15.16 0.58 7.11
CA LEU A 259 -16.28 0.90 8.00
C LEU A 259 -15.82 0.88 9.45
N VAL A 260 -16.38 1.75 10.27
CA VAL A 260 -16.19 1.75 11.72
C VAL A 260 -17.01 0.61 12.33
N GLU A 261 -16.33 -0.45 12.81
CA GLU A 261 -16.96 -1.58 13.50
C GLU A 261 -17.24 -1.24 14.96
N ARG A 262 -16.32 -0.52 15.60
CA ARG A 262 -16.39 -0.16 17.01
C ARG A 262 -15.70 1.18 17.23
N ALA A 263 -16.27 2.01 18.09
CA ALA A 263 -15.65 3.22 18.58
C ALA A 263 -15.72 3.21 20.11
N VAL A 264 -14.63 3.60 20.76
CA VAL A 264 -14.57 3.80 22.21
C VAL A 264 -13.91 5.15 22.44
N VAL A 265 -14.54 6.06 23.19
CA VAL A 265 -13.99 7.37 23.53
C VAL A 265 -14.01 7.53 25.04
N VAL A 266 -12.86 7.88 25.60
CA VAL A 266 -12.67 8.05 27.04
C VAL A 266 -12.25 9.49 27.30
N SER A 267 -12.99 10.15 28.20
CA SER A 267 -12.72 11.46 28.76
C SER A 267 -12.21 11.33 30.20
N SER A 268 -11.76 12.44 30.79
CA SER A 268 -11.45 12.54 32.23
C SER A 268 -12.65 12.19 33.12
N GLU A 269 -13.87 12.45 32.65
CA GLU A 269 -15.14 12.16 33.34
C GLU A 269 -15.69 10.75 33.09
N GLY A 270 -14.95 9.91 32.35
CA GLY A 270 -15.35 8.54 32.01
C GLY A 270 -15.64 8.35 30.52
N ARG A 271 -16.45 7.33 30.20
CA ARG A 271 -16.70 6.93 28.80
C ARG A 271 -17.71 7.85 28.13
N ASP A 272 -17.30 8.50 27.04
CA ASP A 272 -18.14 9.41 26.28
C ASP A 272 -18.94 8.64 25.22
N MET A 273 -20.14 8.19 25.59
CA MET A 273 -21.03 7.46 24.68
C MET A 273 -21.58 8.34 23.55
N THR A 274 -21.59 9.67 23.72
CA THR A 274 -22.19 10.57 22.71
C THR A 274 -21.33 10.61 21.45
N THR A 275 -20.02 10.83 21.63
CA THR A 275 -19.06 10.84 20.52
C THR A 275 -18.86 9.45 19.91
N GLU A 276 -18.91 8.39 20.72
CA GLU A 276 -18.93 7.00 20.20
C GLU A 276 -20.11 6.75 19.25
N ASN A 277 -21.31 7.17 19.64
CA ASN A 277 -22.51 7.01 18.83
C ASN A 277 -22.44 7.82 17.54
N LEU A 278 -21.78 8.99 17.53
CA LEU A 278 -21.58 9.78 16.31
C LEU A 278 -20.75 9.01 15.27
N PHE A 279 -19.68 8.34 15.68
CA PHE A 279 -18.86 7.52 14.78
C PHE A 279 -19.60 6.28 14.24
N LEU A 280 -20.59 5.76 14.98
CA LEU A 280 -21.38 4.60 14.60
C LEU A 280 -22.68 4.95 13.85
N ARG A 281 -23.10 6.21 13.87
CA ARG A 281 -24.32 6.71 13.22
C ARG A 281 -24.12 6.89 11.70
N GLY A 282 -25.18 6.62 10.93
CA GLY A 282 -25.19 6.78 9.47
C GLY A 282 -24.39 5.70 8.74
N ASP A 283 -23.64 6.10 7.70
CA ASP A 283 -22.96 5.18 6.77
C ASP A 283 -21.75 4.43 7.35
N ARG A 284 -21.35 4.76 8.60
CA ARG A 284 -20.20 4.18 9.31
C ARG A 284 -18.86 4.28 8.57
N ARG A 285 -18.78 4.96 7.43
CA ARG A 285 -17.52 5.17 6.70
C ARG A 285 -16.63 6.13 7.47
N ILE A 286 -15.34 5.80 7.52
CA ILE A 286 -14.36 6.65 8.18
C ILE A 286 -14.17 7.99 7.46
N GLU A 287 -14.36 8.01 6.14
CA GLU A 287 -14.28 9.22 5.31
C GLU A 287 -15.32 10.28 5.72
N THR A 288 -16.54 9.85 6.04
CA THR A 288 -17.60 10.78 6.48
C THR A 288 -17.53 11.09 7.98
N ALA A 289 -16.51 10.59 8.71
CA ALA A 289 -16.42 10.80 10.14
C ALA A 289 -16.18 12.28 10.51
N VAL A 290 -15.33 13.00 9.75
CA VAL A 290 -15.04 14.42 10.01
C VAL A 290 -16.30 15.27 9.86
N GLN A 291 -17.06 15.07 8.78
CA GLN A 291 -18.32 15.77 8.54
C GLN A 291 -19.33 15.51 9.65
N ARG A 292 -19.48 14.26 10.10
CA ARG A 292 -20.40 13.91 11.20
C ARG A 292 -20.03 14.57 12.53
N LEU A 293 -18.74 14.73 12.81
CA LEU A 293 -18.29 15.45 14.01
C LEU A 293 -18.56 16.96 13.88
N LEU A 294 -18.42 17.52 12.68
CA LEU A 294 -18.73 18.94 12.43
C LEU A 294 -20.23 19.21 12.58
N ASP A 295 -21.08 18.37 11.99
CA ASP A 295 -22.53 18.51 12.08
C ASP A 295 -23.04 18.46 13.53
N ALA A 296 -22.40 17.62 14.36
CA ALA A 296 -22.72 17.54 15.79
C ALA A 296 -22.33 18.82 16.55
N ASN A 297 -21.17 19.41 16.24
CA ASN A 297 -20.74 20.68 16.86
C ASN A 297 -21.59 21.88 16.40
N MET A 298 -22.26 21.80 15.25
CA MET A 298 -23.14 22.87 14.74
C MET A 298 -24.59 22.77 15.25
N THR A 299 -24.99 21.62 15.82
CA THR A 299 -26.35 21.36 16.30
C THR A 299 -26.48 21.35 17.83
N GLY A 300 -25.36 21.52 18.56
CA GLY A 300 -25.31 21.77 20.01
C GLY A 300 -25.02 23.23 20.32
#